data_AF-A0A9X8E053-F1
#
_entry.id   AF-A0A9X8E053-F1
#
_cell.length_a   1.000
_cell.length_b   1.000
_cell.length_c   1.000
_cell.angle_alpha   90.00
_cell.angle_beta   90.00
_cell.angle_gamma   90.00
#
_symmetry.space_group_name_H-M   'P 1'
#
loop_
_entity.id
_entity.type
_entity.pdbx_description
1 polymer ?
#
loop_
_entity_poly.entity_id
_entity_poly.type
_entity_poly.pdbx_seq_one_letter_code
_entity_poly.pdbx_strand_id
1 'polypeptide(L)'
;MPHLTELNLRGNNITSMFPESAWPSPLTIAGLAGNGFKSVPWTAAKRGVIIDLSGNPIEDATTLDAAELKLVHRRSVILDDTPYCNVTQDTTCKYKCAPSCFAFMVGDYFCDLACFTPACGFDKGDCDGFGFS
;
A
#
# COMPACT_ATOMS: atom_id res chain seq x y z
N MET A 1 -9.02 -18.95 8.93
CA MET A 1 -7.56 -19.12 8.91
C MET A 1 -6.98 -18.59 10.22
N PRO A 2 -7.00 -19.39 11.31
CA PRO A 2 -6.75 -18.90 12.68
C PRO A 2 -5.28 -18.52 12.96
N HIS A 3 -4.36 -18.75 12.03
CA HIS A 3 -2.93 -18.46 12.17
C HIS A 3 -2.39 -17.54 11.07
N LEU A 4 -3.27 -16.93 10.27
CA LEU A 4 -2.84 -16.02 9.21
C LEU A 4 -2.33 -14.71 9.82
N THR A 5 -1.03 -14.45 9.66
CA THR A 5 -0.37 -13.22 10.13
C THR A 5 -0.17 -12.20 9.01
N GLU A 6 -0.03 -12.68 7.77
CA GLU A 6 0.17 -11.83 6.60
C GLU A 6 -0.79 -12.22 5.48
N LEU A 7 -1.48 -11.22 4.93
CA LEU A 7 -2.36 -11.35 3.78
C LEU A 7 -1.80 -10.49 2.64
N ASN A 8 -1.50 -11.11 1.50
CA ASN A 8 -1.08 -10.40 0.30
C ASN A 8 -2.10 -10.62 -0.82
N LEU A 9 -2.82 -9.56 -1.19
CA LEU A 9 -3.80 -9.51 -2.28
C LEU A 9 -3.47 -8.39 -3.27
N ARG A 10 -2.21 -7.94 -3.31
CA ARG A 10 -1.77 -6.83 -4.16
C ARG A 10 -1.94 -7.16 -5.65
N GLY A 11 -2.19 -6.14 -6.48
CA GLY A 11 -2.21 -6.26 -7.94
C GLY A 11 -3.39 -7.09 -8.49
N ASN A 12 -4.57 -6.98 -7.88
CA ASN A 12 -5.79 -7.66 -8.32
C ASN A 12 -6.85 -6.62 -8.76
N ASN A 13 -8.08 -7.08 -9.04
CA ASN A 13 -9.22 -6.22 -9.39
C ASN A 13 -10.31 -6.25 -8.31
N ILE A 14 -9.93 -6.35 -7.03
CA ILE A 14 -10.88 -6.44 -5.91
C ILE A 14 -11.41 -5.04 -5.62
N THR A 15 -12.73 -4.87 -5.64
CA THR A 15 -13.37 -3.56 -5.43
C THR A 15 -14.07 -3.45 -4.07
N SER A 16 -14.60 -4.57 -3.57
CA SER A 16 -15.37 -4.61 -2.32
C SER A 16 -14.49 -4.88 -1.12
N MET A 17 -14.56 -4.01 -0.11
CA MET A 17 -13.86 -4.21 1.16
C MET A 17 -14.41 -5.42 1.94
N PHE A 18 -13.52 -6.09 2.67
CA PHE A 18 -13.90 -7.23 3.51
C PHE A 18 -14.68 -6.78 4.74
N PRO A 19 -15.70 -7.55 5.18
CA PRO A 19 -16.41 -7.25 6.43
C PRO A 19 -15.46 -7.35 7.64
N GLU A 20 -15.78 -6.66 8.73
CA GLU A 20 -14.92 -6.63 9.93
C GLU A 20 -14.60 -8.02 10.50
N SER A 21 -15.55 -8.96 10.40
CA SER A 21 -15.40 -10.35 10.84
C SER A 21 -14.37 -11.15 10.01
N ALA A 22 -14.02 -10.69 8.82
CA ALA A 22 -13.05 -11.34 7.94
C ALA A 22 -11.59 -11.00 8.28
N TRP A 23 -11.34 -10.12 9.26
CA TRP A 23 -9.99 -9.71 9.67
C TRP A 23 -9.54 -10.51 10.91
N PRO A 24 -8.81 -11.64 10.75
CA PRO A 24 -8.45 -12.48 11.88
C PRO A 24 -7.55 -11.74 12.87
N SER A 25 -7.71 -12.02 14.17
CA SER A 25 -6.96 -11.37 15.25
C SER A 25 -5.44 -11.45 15.14
N PRO A 26 -4.81 -12.58 14.73
CA PRO A 26 -3.34 -12.64 14.59
C PRO A 26 -2.81 -11.94 13.34
N LEU A 27 -3.66 -11.39 12.46
CA LEU A 27 -3.21 -10.69 11.27
C LEU A 27 -2.45 -9.42 11.69
N THR A 28 -1.24 -9.26 11.17
CA THR A 28 -0.38 -8.10 11.40
C THR A 28 -0.19 -7.27 10.15
N ILE A 29 -0.25 -7.89 8.95
CA ILE A 29 -0.01 -7.21 7.68
C ILE A 29 -1.11 -7.57 6.67
N ALA A 30 -1.63 -6.56 5.98
CA ALA A 30 -2.53 -6.70 4.85
C ALA A 30 -2.04 -5.85 3.67
N GLY A 31 -1.45 -6.52 2.69
CA GLY A 31 -1.06 -5.96 1.40
C GLY A 31 -2.23 -5.94 0.43
N LEU A 32 -2.78 -4.76 0.17
CA LEU A 32 -3.98 -4.56 -0.65
C LEU A 32 -3.74 -3.58 -1.81
N ALA A 33 -2.51 -3.14 -2.02
CA ALA A 33 -2.12 -2.20 -3.06
C ALA A 33 -2.53 -2.65 -4.47
N GLY A 34 -2.84 -1.69 -5.35
CA GLY A 34 -3.17 -1.96 -6.75
C GLY A 34 -4.45 -2.78 -6.93
N ASN A 35 -5.52 -2.37 -6.27
CA ASN A 35 -6.87 -2.93 -6.39
C ASN A 35 -7.87 -1.80 -6.70
N GLY A 36 -9.17 -2.05 -6.52
CA GLY A 36 -10.26 -1.09 -6.66
C GLY A 36 -10.94 -0.70 -5.35
N PHE A 37 -10.28 -0.83 -4.20
CA PHE A 37 -10.87 -0.49 -2.90
C PHE A 37 -11.15 1.01 -2.80
N LYS A 38 -12.30 1.36 -2.22
CA LYS A 38 -12.74 2.75 -2.06
C LYS A 38 -12.69 3.28 -0.64
N SER A 39 -12.46 2.40 0.31
CA SER A 39 -12.49 2.71 1.74
C SER A 39 -11.32 2.09 2.49
N VAL A 40 -11.04 2.62 3.67
CA VAL A 40 -10.02 2.08 4.59
C VAL A 40 -10.70 1.22 5.67
N PRO A 41 -10.18 0.01 5.97
CA PRO A 41 -10.69 -0.82 7.06
C PRO A 41 -10.17 -0.34 8.42
N TRP A 42 -10.63 0.83 8.87
CA TRP A 42 -10.14 1.53 10.07
C TRP A 42 -10.17 0.69 11.33
N THR A 43 -11.16 -0.18 11.51
CA THR A 43 -11.25 -1.07 12.68
C THR A 43 -10.06 -2.03 12.75
N ALA A 44 -9.62 -2.58 11.62
CA ALA A 44 -8.42 -3.42 11.56
C ALA A 44 -7.14 -2.58 11.79
N ALA A 45 -7.06 -1.39 11.20
CA ALA A 45 -5.92 -0.48 11.38
C ALA A 45 -5.75 -0.04 12.84
N LYS A 46 -6.85 0.34 13.51
CA LYS A 46 -6.89 0.75 14.92
C LYS A 46 -6.49 -0.42 15.86
N ARG A 47 -6.68 -1.68 15.44
CA ARG A 47 -6.20 -2.87 16.14
C ARG A 47 -4.70 -3.13 15.97
N GLY A 48 -4.04 -2.47 15.02
CA GLY A 48 -2.61 -2.60 14.78
C GLY A 48 -2.24 -3.39 13.52
N VAL A 49 -3.19 -3.71 12.65
CA VAL A 49 -2.87 -4.28 11.33
C VAL A 49 -2.24 -3.19 10.47
N ILE A 50 -1.05 -3.46 9.91
CA ILE A 50 -0.44 -2.62 8.89
C ILE A 50 -1.17 -2.88 7.58
N ILE A 51 -1.79 -1.84 7.02
CA ILE A 51 -2.64 -1.95 5.84
C ILE A 51 -2.07 -1.08 4.74
N ASP A 52 -1.69 -1.73 3.64
CA ASP A 52 -1.17 -1.07 2.45
C ASP A 52 -2.25 -1.00 1.37
N LEU A 53 -2.81 0.19 1.14
CA LEU A 53 -3.85 0.46 0.16
C LEU A 53 -3.32 1.25 -1.04
N SER A 54 -2.01 1.26 -1.25
CA SER A 54 -1.39 2.10 -2.28
C SER A 54 -2.01 1.88 -3.66
N GLY A 55 -2.26 2.95 -4.43
CA GLY A 55 -2.82 2.85 -5.78
C GLY A 55 -4.25 2.30 -5.86
N ASN A 56 -5.05 2.49 -4.81
CA ASN A 56 -6.50 2.24 -4.82
C ASN A 56 -7.31 3.55 -4.93
N PRO A 57 -8.53 3.52 -5.46
CA PRO A 57 -9.43 4.69 -5.54
C PRO A 57 -10.09 5.02 -4.19
N ILE A 58 -9.30 5.25 -3.13
CA ILE A 58 -9.79 5.57 -1.78
C ILE A 58 -10.45 6.96 -1.76
N GLU A 59 -11.77 6.99 -1.53
CA GLU A 59 -12.58 8.21 -1.54
C GLU A 59 -12.86 8.74 -0.12
N ASP A 60 -12.94 7.85 0.87
CA ASP A 60 -13.33 8.18 2.26
C ASP A 60 -12.23 8.81 3.11
N ALA A 61 -10.99 8.77 2.63
CA ALA A 61 -9.84 9.24 3.41
C ALA A 61 -9.63 10.77 3.37
N THR A 62 -10.48 11.54 2.70
CA THR A 62 -10.27 13.00 2.56
C THR A 62 -10.58 13.81 3.83
N THR A 63 -11.30 13.21 4.79
CA THR A 63 -11.66 13.84 6.08
C THR A 63 -11.30 12.92 7.25
N LEU A 64 -10.00 12.72 7.48
CA LEU A 64 -9.52 11.88 8.57
C LEU A 64 -9.58 12.60 9.92
N ASP A 65 -9.94 11.85 10.97
CA ASP A 65 -9.77 12.34 12.34
C ASP A 65 -8.29 12.32 12.78
N ALA A 66 -7.98 12.89 13.95
CA ALA A 66 -6.61 12.96 14.45
C ALA A 66 -5.98 11.57 14.72
N ALA A 67 -6.77 10.56 15.07
CA ALA A 67 -6.28 9.21 15.32
C ALA A 67 -5.98 8.48 13.99
N GLU A 68 -6.78 8.72 12.96
CA GLU A 68 -6.61 8.21 11.60
C GLU A 68 -5.42 8.87 10.90
N LEU A 69 -5.27 10.19 11.01
CA LEU A 69 -4.06 10.89 10.55
C LEU A 69 -2.80 10.32 11.23
N LYS A 70 -2.86 10.02 12.52
CA LYS A 70 -1.73 9.39 13.22
C LYS A 70 -1.42 7.99 12.70
N LEU A 71 -2.41 7.24 12.20
CA LEU A 71 -2.21 5.93 11.56
C LEU A 71 -1.53 6.09 10.19
N VAL A 72 -1.93 7.10 9.41
CA VAL A 72 -1.34 7.41 8.11
C VAL A 72 0.09 7.92 8.26
N HIS A 73 0.32 8.93 9.10
CA HIS A 73 1.65 9.52 9.27
C HIS A 73 2.70 8.54 9.82
N ARG A 74 2.29 7.54 10.60
CA ARG A 74 3.19 6.47 11.09
C ARG A 74 3.30 5.27 10.14
N ARG A 75 2.67 5.34 8.96
CA ARG A 75 2.61 4.29 7.94
C ARG A 75 1.99 2.96 8.39
N SER A 76 1.11 3.00 9.40
CA SER A 76 0.25 1.84 9.71
C SER A 76 -0.88 1.70 8.69
N VAL A 77 -1.30 2.82 8.09
CA VAL A 77 -2.17 2.84 6.91
C VAL A 77 -1.40 3.56 5.81
N ILE A 78 -1.12 2.89 4.71
CA ILE A 78 -0.35 3.43 3.58
C ILE A 78 -1.32 3.76 2.45
N LEU A 79 -1.37 5.04 2.08
CA LEU A 79 -2.31 5.61 1.10
C LEU A 79 -1.60 6.20 -0.13
N ASP A 80 -0.38 5.76 -0.40
CA ASP A 80 0.44 6.23 -1.53
C ASP A 80 -0.33 6.05 -2.85
N ASP A 81 -0.24 7.03 -3.75
CA ASP A 81 -0.95 7.02 -5.05
C ASP A 81 -2.48 6.81 -4.97
N THR A 82 -3.12 7.18 -3.87
CA THR A 82 -4.58 7.22 -3.74
C THR A 82 -5.10 8.67 -3.87
N PRO A 83 -6.41 8.91 -4.09
CA PRO A 83 -6.97 10.26 -4.09
C PRO A 83 -6.66 11.09 -2.84
N TYR A 84 -6.48 10.46 -1.67
CA TYR A 84 -5.99 11.11 -0.45
C TYR A 84 -4.71 11.91 -0.71
N CYS A 85 -3.71 11.30 -1.34
CA CYS A 85 -2.42 11.93 -1.62
C CYS A 85 -2.49 12.99 -2.72
N ASN A 86 -3.56 13.03 -3.51
CA ASN A 86 -3.73 14.08 -4.54
C ASN A 86 -4.31 15.37 -3.97
N VAL A 87 -5.12 15.27 -2.92
CA VAL A 87 -5.83 16.42 -2.36
C VAL A 87 -5.24 16.92 -1.04
N THR A 88 -4.47 16.08 -0.34
CA THR A 88 -3.80 16.46 0.90
C THR A 88 -2.38 16.97 0.62
N GLN A 89 -1.90 17.93 1.41
CA GLN A 89 -0.49 18.31 1.44
C GLN A 89 0.31 17.40 2.42
N ASP A 90 -0.11 16.15 2.56
CA ASP A 90 0.53 15.19 3.46
C ASP A 90 1.90 14.80 2.88
N THR A 91 2.95 15.28 3.54
CA THR A 91 4.36 15.02 3.15
C THR A 91 4.77 13.55 3.23
N THR A 92 3.96 12.70 3.86
CA THR A 92 4.23 11.27 3.93
C THR A 92 3.82 10.53 2.66
N CYS A 93 3.01 11.13 1.80
CA CYS A 93 2.62 10.53 0.53
C CYS A 93 3.82 10.26 -0.37
N LYS A 94 3.88 9.03 -0.89
CA LYS A 94 4.78 8.63 -1.98
C LYS A 94 3.96 8.43 -3.24
N TYR A 95 4.60 8.67 -4.38
CA TYR A 95 4.02 8.44 -5.70
C TYR A 95 4.83 7.39 -6.45
N LYS A 96 4.15 6.59 -7.26
CA LYS A 96 4.75 5.61 -8.16
C LYS A 96 5.59 6.34 -9.21
N CYS A 97 6.82 5.88 -9.38
CA CYS A 97 7.71 6.35 -10.45
C CYS A 97 7.42 5.67 -11.81
N ALA A 98 6.72 4.53 -11.82
CA ALA A 98 6.31 3.81 -13.02
C ALA A 98 4.99 3.06 -12.81
N PRO A 99 4.26 2.69 -13.88
CA PRO A 99 3.07 1.85 -13.77
C PRO A 99 3.37 0.55 -13.02
N SER A 100 2.52 0.21 -12.06
CA SER A 100 2.65 -0.99 -11.21
C SER A 100 3.94 -1.08 -10.36
N CYS A 101 4.77 -0.03 -10.30
CA CYS A 101 5.94 0.03 -9.43
C CYS A 101 5.59 0.77 -8.13
N PHE A 102 5.11 0.04 -7.13
CA PHE A 102 4.73 0.61 -5.84
C PHE A 102 5.95 1.00 -5.01
N ALA A 103 5.79 1.96 -4.10
CA ALA A 103 6.91 2.47 -3.31
C ALA A 103 7.60 1.42 -2.40
N PHE A 104 6.94 0.28 -2.13
CA PHE A 104 7.52 -0.82 -1.36
C PHE A 104 8.39 -1.77 -2.21
N MET A 105 8.30 -1.68 -3.54
CA MET A 105 9.03 -2.52 -4.51
C MET A 105 10.40 -1.93 -4.83
N VAL A 106 10.48 -0.60 -4.93
CA VAL A 106 11.71 0.09 -5.33
C VAL A 106 12.84 -0.14 -4.32
N GLY A 107 13.88 -0.86 -4.70
CA GLY A 107 15.05 -1.10 -3.85
C GLY A 107 14.77 -2.07 -2.70
N ASP A 108 13.88 -3.04 -2.91
CA ASP A 108 13.46 -4.04 -1.91
C ASP A 108 14.30 -5.33 -1.93
N TYR A 109 15.39 -5.34 -2.70
CA TYR A 109 16.31 -6.46 -2.96
C TYR A 109 15.73 -7.56 -3.87
N PHE A 110 14.57 -7.33 -4.50
CA PHE A 110 14.08 -8.13 -5.60
C PHE A 110 14.15 -7.34 -6.91
N CYS A 111 14.49 -8.01 -8.02
CA CYS A 111 14.43 -7.37 -9.33
C CYS A 111 12.98 -7.26 -9.80
N ASP A 112 12.36 -6.13 -9.52
CA ASP A 112 11.04 -5.76 -9.95
C ASP A 112 11.10 -5.06 -11.31
N LEU A 113 10.81 -5.80 -12.38
CA LEU A 113 10.86 -5.27 -13.75
C LEU A 113 9.89 -4.09 -13.99
N ALA A 114 8.81 -3.98 -13.21
CA ALA A 114 7.94 -2.80 -13.26
C ALA A 114 8.64 -1.54 -12.75
N CYS A 115 9.59 -1.70 -11.83
CA CYS A 115 10.43 -0.66 -11.25
C CYS A 115 11.75 -0.45 -11.99
N PHE A 116 12.10 -1.32 -12.94
CA PHE A 116 13.27 -1.18 -13.79
C PHE A 116 13.07 -0.12 -14.90
N THR A 117 12.92 1.14 -14.49
CA THR A 117 12.82 2.29 -15.39
C THR A 117 13.77 3.41 -14.93
N PRO A 118 14.22 4.31 -15.83
CA PRO A 118 15.07 5.43 -15.43
C PRO A 118 14.42 6.33 -14.35
N ALA A 119 13.10 6.51 -14.41
CA ALA A 119 12.35 7.32 -13.44
C ALA A 119 12.38 6.72 -12.02
N CYS A 120 12.46 5.40 -11.93
CA CYS A 120 12.60 4.66 -10.66
C CYS A 120 14.07 4.45 -10.26
N GLY A 121 15.01 4.92 -11.08
CA GLY A 121 16.45 4.67 -10.88
C GLY A 121 16.81 3.20 -11.06
N PHE A 122 16.19 2.53 -12.07
CA PHE A 122 16.46 1.14 -12.43
C PHE A 122 16.33 0.18 -11.26
N ASP A 123 15.19 0.27 -10.57
CA ASP A 123 14.89 -0.49 -9.36
C ASP A 123 15.99 -0.43 -8.29
N LYS A 124 16.66 0.73 -8.21
CA LYS A 124 17.80 0.98 -7.30
C LYS A 124 18.95 -0.03 -7.42
N GLY A 125 19.07 -0.69 -8.57
CA GLY A 125 20.13 -1.65 -8.86
C GLY A 125 19.78 -3.10 -8.48
N ASP A 126 18.56 -3.39 -8.01
CA ASP A 126 18.17 -4.75 -7.63
C ASP A 126 18.16 -5.73 -8.83
N CYS A 127 18.12 -5.18 -10.05
CA CYS A 127 18.19 -5.93 -11.29
C CYS A 127 19.61 -6.14 -11.86
N ASP A 128 20.65 -5.49 -11.31
CA ASP A 128 22.01 -5.52 -11.85
C ASP A 128 22.59 -6.96 -11.88
N GLY A 129 22.25 -7.77 -10.87
CA GLY A 129 22.68 -9.17 -10.75
C GLY A 129 22.15 -10.09 -11.87
N PHE A 130 21.13 -9.64 -12.61
CA PHE A 130 20.56 -10.37 -13.75
C PHE A 130 21.12 -9.90 -15.10
N GLY A 131 22.05 -8.94 -15.11
CA GLY A 131 22.64 -8.39 -16.34
C GLY A 131 21.76 -7.33 -17.02
N PHE A 132 20.76 -6.81 -16.31
CA PHE A 132 20.05 -5.60 -16.72
C PHE A 132 20.88 -4.38 -16.32
N SER A 133 21.04 -3.40 -17.22
CA SER A 133 21.81 -2.17 -17.01
C SER A 133 21.16 -0.99 -17.72
#